data_AF-A0A382H1G9-F1
#
_entry.id   AF-A0A382H1G9-F1
#
_cell.length_a   1.000
_cell.length_b   1.000
_cell.length_c   1.000
_cell.angle_alpha   90.00
_cell.angle_beta   90.00
_cell.angle_gamma   90.00
#
_symmetry.space_group_name_H-M   'P 1'
#
loop_
_entity.id
_entity.type
_entity.pdbx_description
1 polymer ?
#
loop_
_entity_poly.entity_id
_entity_poly.type
_entity_poly.pdbx_seq_one_letter_code
_entity_poly.pdbx_strand_id
1 'polypeptide(L)'
;MSTETISEIVAFWLGSSLENPEAAFSRKDWWYKGGRPVDEDIRARFGDLVPQACARQLMAWQSTPNGALALILLLDQFTRNLYRNTPHAYGGDACAFEVLTHAIEEKLDTA
;
A
#
# COMPACT_ATOMS: atom_id res chain seq x y z
N MET A 1 -1.52 6.98 16.96
CA MET A 1 -0.62 5.88 16.53
C MET A 1 -0.93 5.42 15.12
N SER A 2 -2.17 5.07 14.76
CA SER A 2 -2.53 4.68 13.37
C SER A 2 -2.21 5.74 12.31
N THR A 3 -2.46 7.03 12.57
CA THR A 3 -2.23 8.11 11.59
C THR A 3 -0.76 8.27 11.19
N GLU A 4 0.16 8.05 12.12
CA GLU A 4 1.61 8.14 11.86
C GLU A 4 2.05 6.98 10.97
N THR A 5 1.60 5.76 11.29
CA THR A 5 1.85 4.56 10.47
C THR A 5 1.27 4.70 9.05
N ILE A 6 0.04 5.22 8.91
CA ILE A 6 -0.57 5.49 7.60
C ILE A 6 0.31 6.43 6.78
N SER A 7 0.73 7.54 7.40
CA SER A 7 1.58 8.55 6.74
C SER A 7 2.93 7.95 6.36
N GLU A 8 3.50 7.10 7.21
CA GLU A 8 4.77 6.42 6.95
C GLU A 8 4.67 5.48 5.74
N ILE A 9 3.61 4.67 5.63
CA ILE A 9 3.38 3.75 4.51
C ILE A 9 3.26 4.53 3.19
N VAL A 10 2.45 5.59 3.19
CA VAL A 10 2.22 6.43 2.00
C VAL A 10 3.51 7.15 1.59
N ALA A 11 4.20 7.78 2.54
CA ALA A 11 5.47 8.48 2.28
C ALA A 11 6.55 7.52 1.80
N PHE A 12 6.63 6.31 2.38
CA PHE A 12 7.54 5.28 1.94
C PHE A 12 7.27 4.86 0.50
N TRP A 13 6.02 4.65 0.10
CA TRP A 13 5.74 4.15 -1.24
C TRP A 13 5.90 5.22 -2.31
N LEU A 14 5.35 6.41 -2.07
CA LEU A 14 5.32 7.50 -3.03
C LEU A 14 6.65 8.26 -3.09
N GLY A 15 7.32 8.44 -1.96
CA GLY A 15 8.61 9.12 -1.89
C GLY A 15 8.57 10.50 -2.56
N SER A 16 9.53 10.77 -3.45
CA SER A 16 9.63 12.02 -4.21
C SER A 16 8.40 12.33 -5.06
N SER A 17 7.56 11.35 -5.40
CA SER A 17 6.34 11.60 -6.18
C SER A 17 5.29 12.43 -5.41
N LEU A 18 5.46 12.63 -4.10
CA LEU A 18 4.64 13.53 -3.31
C LEU A 18 4.95 15.01 -3.55
N GLU A 19 6.12 15.33 -4.12
CA GLU A 19 6.54 16.71 -4.34
C GLU A 19 5.88 17.32 -5.58
N ASN A 20 5.82 16.56 -6.68
CA ASN A 20 5.19 16.93 -7.95
C ASN A 20 5.05 15.71 -8.88
N PRO A 21 4.16 15.77 -9.89
CA PRO A 21 3.97 14.67 -10.84
C PRO A 21 5.23 14.28 -11.62
N GLU A 22 6.10 15.24 -11.95
CA GLU A 22 7.34 14.97 -12.68
C GLU A 22 8.32 14.11 -11.87
N ALA A 23 8.36 14.31 -10.55
CA ALA A 23 9.18 13.54 -9.63
C ALA A 23 8.75 12.06 -9.55
N ALA A 24 7.52 11.71 -9.94
CA ALA A 24 7.07 10.32 -10.04
C ALA A 24 7.92 9.48 -10.98
N PHE A 25 8.52 10.09 -12.01
CA PHE A 25 9.40 9.37 -12.94
C PHE A 25 10.62 8.75 -12.25
N SER A 26 11.14 9.42 -11.21
CA SER A 26 12.25 8.92 -10.41
C SER A 26 11.88 7.69 -9.56
N ARG A 27 10.58 7.49 -9.29
CA ARG A 27 10.04 6.38 -8.50
C ARG A 27 9.65 5.15 -9.33
N LYS A 28 9.65 5.25 -10.66
CA LYS A 28 9.17 4.18 -11.55
C LYS A 28 9.83 2.82 -11.28
N ASP A 29 11.14 2.78 -11.09
CA ASP A 29 11.86 1.51 -10.91
C ASP A 29 11.48 0.87 -9.57
N TRP A 30 11.21 1.69 -8.55
CA TRP A 30 10.70 1.23 -7.25
C TRP A 30 9.34 0.54 -7.39
N TRP A 31 8.40 1.16 -8.11
CA TRP A 31 7.05 0.60 -8.29
C TRP A 31 7.00 -0.58 -9.25
N TYR A 32 7.67 -0.50 -10.41
CA TYR A 32 7.49 -1.45 -11.50
C TYR A 32 8.52 -2.58 -11.53
N LYS A 33 9.78 -2.31 -11.17
CA LYS A 33 10.79 -3.38 -11.05
C LYS A 33 10.79 -3.98 -9.66
N GLY A 34 10.68 -3.13 -8.64
CA GLY A 34 10.91 -3.53 -7.26
C GLY A 34 12.30 -4.17 -7.09
N GLY A 35 12.33 -5.38 -6.52
CA GLY A 35 13.52 -6.18 -6.35
C GLY A 35 13.92 -6.34 -4.89
N ARG A 36 14.96 -7.14 -4.65
CA ARG A 36 15.40 -7.52 -3.29
C ARG A 36 15.50 -6.36 -2.30
N PRO A 37 16.13 -5.21 -2.65
CA PRO A 37 16.22 -4.08 -1.72
C PRO A 37 14.83 -3.55 -1.29
N VAL A 38 13.90 -3.44 -2.24
CA VAL A 38 12.53 -2.97 -1.98
C VAL A 38 11.78 -3.99 -1.12
N ASP A 39 11.90 -5.27 -1.45
CA ASP A 39 11.22 -6.35 -0.73
C ASP A 39 11.73 -6.49 0.71
N GLU A 40 13.03 -6.33 0.94
CA GLU A 40 13.64 -6.35 2.26
C GLU A 40 13.22 -5.14 3.10
N ASP A 41 13.15 -3.96 2.52
CA ASP A 41 12.71 -2.74 3.22
C ASP A 41 11.22 -2.82 3.60
N ILE A 42 10.36 -3.30 2.67
CA ILE A 42 8.95 -3.58 2.99
C ILE A 42 8.85 -4.61 4.12
N ARG A 43 9.62 -5.70 4.06
CA ARG A 43 9.58 -6.76 5.07
C ARG A 43 9.99 -6.23 6.44
N ALA A 44 11.06 -5.44 6.50
CA ALA A 44 11.59 -4.90 7.74
C ALA A 44 10.62 -3.90 8.40
N ARG A 45 9.93 -3.08 7.61
CA ARG A 45 9.12 -1.97 8.14
C ARG A 45 7.64 -2.31 8.29
N PHE A 46 7.09 -3.09 7.36
CA PHE A 46 5.64 -3.30 7.24
C PHE A 46 5.26 -4.79 7.16
N GLY A 47 6.22 -5.70 7.32
CA GLY A 47 6.01 -7.15 7.21
C GLY A 47 4.91 -7.67 8.14
N ASP A 48 4.77 -7.10 9.33
CA ASP A 48 3.73 -7.49 10.30
C ASP A 48 2.36 -6.89 9.97
N LEU A 49 2.30 -5.79 9.21
CA LEU A 49 1.05 -5.11 8.85
C LEU A 49 0.35 -5.78 7.66
N VAL A 50 1.11 -6.36 6.73
CA VAL A 50 0.56 -7.07 5.56
C VAL A 50 -0.39 -8.21 5.96
N PRO A 51 -0.03 -9.18 6.83
CA PRO A 51 -0.95 -10.22 7.25
C PRO A 51 -2.14 -9.67 8.07
N GLN A 52 -1.95 -8.60 8.86
CA GLN A 52 -3.05 -7.95 9.58
C GLN A 52 -4.06 -7.31 8.62
N ALA A 53 -3.57 -6.64 7.57
CA ALA A 53 -4.40 -6.07 6.51
C ALA A 53 -5.18 -7.17 5.78
N CYS A 54 -4.50 -8.25 5.35
CA CYS A 54 -5.13 -9.40 4.69
C CYS A 54 -6.18 -10.08 5.59
N ALA A 55 -5.99 -10.05 6.92
CA ALA A 55 -6.96 -10.54 7.90
C ALA A 55 -8.09 -9.53 8.22
N ARG A 56 -8.21 -8.43 7.47
CA ARG A 56 -9.20 -7.35 7.67
C ARG A 56 -9.13 -6.67 9.05
N GLN A 57 -7.99 -6.72 9.73
CA GLN A 57 -7.83 -6.14 11.08
C GLN A 57 -7.62 -4.62 11.07
N LEU A 58 -7.27 -4.05 9.91
CA LEU A 58 -6.94 -2.63 9.74
C LEU A 58 -8.04 -1.83 9.02
N MET A 59 -9.24 -2.41 8.84
CA MET A 59 -10.31 -1.81 8.02
C MET A 59 -10.81 -0.45 8.54
N ALA A 60 -10.60 -0.12 9.81
CA ALA A 60 -10.89 1.21 10.34
C ALA A 60 -10.16 2.35 9.61
N TRP A 61 -9.10 2.07 8.86
CA TRP A 61 -8.33 3.08 8.12
C TRP A 61 -9.01 3.54 6.82
N GLN A 62 -9.97 2.76 6.30
CA GLN A 62 -10.56 3.02 4.98
C GLN A 62 -11.36 4.32 4.89
N SER A 63 -11.73 4.93 6.01
CA SER A 63 -12.56 6.16 6.06
C SER A 63 -11.82 7.46 5.74
N THR A 64 -10.56 7.39 5.30
CA THR A 64 -9.76 8.57 4.92
C THR A 64 -8.98 8.28 3.63
N PRO A 65 -8.65 9.29 2.80
CA PRO A 65 -7.90 9.09 1.57
C PRO A 65 -6.56 8.35 1.80
N ASN A 66 -5.75 8.85 2.72
CA ASN A 66 -4.45 8.24 3.04
C ASN A 66 -4.59 6.86 3.68
N GLY A 67 -5.61 6.65 4.51
CA GLY A 67 -5.83 5.34 5.13
C GLY A 67 -6.30 4.28 4.14
N ALA A 68 -7.20 4.64 3.21
CA ALA A 68 -7.58 3.77 2.10
C ALA A 68 -6.38 3.45 1.19
N LEU A 69 -5.58 4.46 0.84
CA LEU A 69 -4.35 4.24 0.07
C LEU A 69 -3.37 3.32 0.80
N ALA A 70 -3.12 3.55 2.09
CA ALA A 70 -2.24 2.70 2.88
C ALA A 70 -2.72 1.24 2.93
N LEU A 71 -4.03 1.01 3.04
CA LEU A 71 -4.62 -0.34 2.95
C LEU A 71 -4.38 -0.98 1.58
N ILE A 72 -4.62 -0.25 0.48
CA ILE A 72 -4.36 -0.74 -0.88
C ILE A 72 -2.87 -1.11 -1.04
N LEU A 73 -1.96 -0.28 -0.53
CA LEU A 73 -0.52 -0.57 -0.58
C LEU A 73 -0.17 -1.85 0.19
N LEU A 74 -0.71 -2.05 1.39
CA LEU A 74 -0.50 -3.28 2.17
C LEU A 74 -1.08 -4.52 1.48
N LEU A 75 -2.27 -4.40 0.87
CA LEU A 75 -3.07 -5.51 0.34
C LEU A 75 -2.66 -5.94 -1.08
N ASP A 76 -2.26 -5.01 -1.94
CA ASP A 76 -1.95 -5.27 -3.36
C ASP A 76 -0.47 -5.08 -3.69
N GLN A 77 0.14 -3.95 -3.31
CA GLN A 77 1.53 -3.70 -3.67
C GLN A 77 2.50 -4.53 -2.83
N PHE A 78 2.36 -4.50 -1.49
CA PHE A 78 3.31 -5.13 -0.59
C PHE A 78 3.18 -6.65 -0.58
N THR A 79 1.97 -7.20 -0.75
CA THR A 79 1.78 -8.64 -0.95
C THR A 79 2.54 -9.14 -2.19
N ARG A 80 2.51 -8.39 -3.30
CA ARG A 80 3.25 -8.71 -4.54
C ARG A 80 4.77 -8.63 -4.37
N ASN A 81 5.26 -7.71 -3.55
CA ASN A 81 6.68 -7.64 -3.19
C ASN A 81 7.11 -8.76 -2.22
N LEU A 82 6.35 -9.03 -1.17
CA LEU A 82 6.74 -9.96 -0.11
C LEU A 82 6.58 -11.43 -0.51
N TYR A 83 5.61 -11.73 -1.37
CA TYR A 83 5.22 -13.11 -1.73
C TYR A 83 5.40 -13.41 -3.22
N ARG A 84 6.39 -12.77 -3.87
CA ARG A 84 6.68 -12.92 -5.32
C ARG A 84 6.61 -14.36 -5.80
N ASN A 85 5.98 -14.56 -6.96
CA ASN A 85 5.86 -15.86 -7.63
C ASN A 85 5.14 -16.93 -6.79
N THR A 86 4.27 -16.52 -5.87
CA THR A 86 3.43 -17.43 -5.09
C THR A 86 1.96 -16.99 -5.13
N PRO A 87 1.00 -17.90 -4.88
CA PRO A 87 -0.41 -17.53 -4.76
C PRO A 87 -0.70 -16.50 -3.65
N HIS A 88 0.14 -16.44 -2.61
CA HIS A 88 -0.04 -15.50 -1.50
C HIS A 88 0.11 -14.03 -1.93
N ALA A 89 0.77 -13.76 -3.07
CA ALA A 89 0.84 -12.43 -3.65
C ALA A 89 -0.52 -11.85 -4.04
N TYR A 90 -1.55 -12.70 -4.17
CA TYR A 90 -2.93 -12.33 -4.51
C TYR A 90 -3.89 -12.44 -3.31
N GLY A 91 -3.37 -12.75 -2.12
CA GLY A 91 -4.19 -13.00 -0.93
C GLY A 91 -4.95 -11.78 -0.43
N GLY A 92 -4.49 -10.57 -0.76
CA GLY A 92 -5.14 -9.31 -0.39
C GLY A 92 -6.12 -8.78 -1.45
N ASP A 93 -6.14 -9.33 -2.67
CA ASP A 93 -6.83 -8.73 -3.83
C ASP A 93 -8.33 -8.49 -3.59
N ALA A 94 -9.03 -9.46 -2.98
CA ALA A 94 -10.45 -9.31 -2.68
C ALA A 94 -10.72 -8.17 -1.68
N CYS A 95 -9.88 -8.06 -0.64
CA CYS A 95 -10.00 -6.99 0.35
C CYS A 95 -9.56 -5.63 -0.23
N ALA A 96 -8.53 -5.60 -1.08
CA ALA A 96 -8.12 -4.39 -1.80
C ALA A 96 -9.26 -3.86 -2.67
N PHE A 97 -9.99 -4.75 -3.35
CA PHE A 97 -11.16 -4.39 -4.14
C PHE A 97 -12.28 -3.80 -3.27
N GLU A 98 -12.61 -4.43 -2.14
CA GLU A 98 -13.59 -3.90 -1.17
C GLU A 98 -13.23 -2.48 -0.72
N VAL A 99 -11.96 -2.25 -0.33
CA VAL A 99 -11.46 -0.93 0.12
C VAL A 99 -11.51 0.09 -1.02
N LEU A 100 -11.11 -0.29 -2.24
CA LEU A 100 -11.13 0.61 -3.39
C LEU A 100 -12.56 1.01 -3.78
N THR A 101 -13.51 0.07 -3.80
CA THR A 101 -14.92 0.37 -4.08
C THR A 101 -15.46 1.38 -3.07
N HIS A 102 -15.22 1.15 -1.78
CA HIS A 102 -15.62 2.09 -0.74
C HIS A 102 -14.97 3.48 -0.92
N ALA A 103 -13.67 3.52 -1.21
CA ALA A 103 -12.95 4.77 -1.41
C ALA A 103 -13.52 5.60 -2.57
N ILE A 104 -13.88 4.96 -3.69
CA ILE A 104 -14.52 5.61 -4.84
C ILE A 104 -15.93 6.10 -4.50
N GLU A 105 -16.74 5.28 -3.81
CA GLU A 105 -18.10 5.64 -3.39
C GLU A 105 -18.09 6.90 -2.50
N GLU A 106 -17.13 6.97 -1.59
CA GLU A 106 -16.91 8.11 -0.69
C GLU A 106 -16.05 9.23 -1.30
N LYS A 107 -15.64 9.10 -2.58
CA LYS A 107 -14.82 10.07 -3.34
C LYS A 107 -13.44 10.36 -2.74
N LEU A 108 -12.91 9.44 -1.96
CA LEU A 108 -11.61 9.56 -1.30
C LEU A 108 -10.43 9.49 -2.27
N ASP A 109 -10.66 9.09 -3.52
CA ASP A 109 -9.68 9.05 -4.62
C ASP A 109 -9.50 10.41 -5.33
N THR A 110 -10.36 11.38 -5.04
CA THR A 110 -10.38 12.72 -5.69
C THR A 110 -9.93 13.86 -4.78
N ALA A 111 -9.57 13.54 -3.53
CA ALA A 111 -9.25 14.50 -2.48
C ALA A 111 -7.92 15.24 -2.70
#